data_AF-A0A2D2Q1U1-F1
#
_entry.id   AF-A0A2D2Q1U1-F1
#
_cell.length_a   1.000
_cell.length_b   1.000
_cell.length_c   1.000
_cell.angle_alpha   90.00
_cell.angle_beta   90.00
_cell.angle_gamma   90.00
#
_symmetry.space_group_name_H-M   'P 1'
#
loop_
_entity.id
_entity.type
_entity.pdbx_description
1 polymer ?
#
loop_
_entity_poly.entity_id
_entity_poly.type
_entity_poly.pdbx_seq_one_letter_code
_entity_poly.pdbx_strand_id
1 'polypeptide(L)'
;MAIAPAELSLDDQRPPLALVRISGNFLFDPATYIDFKSALEAAVTVAPCPWDQLAIAPPQTKHLTTVEASLRLDVVASAGFGLSRSKISEWISSGMVRVNWHVVQHPRYAVKVNDLITIRGKGKLVIQEIQTTKKNRYRLEMERSR
;
A
#
# COMPACT_ATOMS: atom_id res chain seq x y z
N MET A 1 31.71 2.36 41.72
CA MET A 1 30.53 1.47 41.76
C MET A 1 29.47 2.08 40.87
N ALA A 2 29.32 1.58 39.65
CA ALA A 2 28.22 1.98 38.77
C ALA A 2 27.06 1.00 38.99
N ILE A 3 25.89 1.51 39.36
CA ILE A 3 24.66 0.73 39.46
C ILE A 3 24.15 0.59 38.03
N ALA A 4 24.33 -0.57 37.42
CA ALA A 4 23.66 -0.88 36.16
C ALA A 4 22.14 -0.91 36.40
N PRO A 5 21.31 -0.33 35.51
CA PRO A 5 19.88 -0.56 35.57
C PRO A 5 19.64 -2.06 35.44
N ALA A 6 18.86 -2.64 36.35
CA ALA A 6 18.44 -4.02 36.22
C ALA A 6 17.80 -4.20 34.83
N GLU A 7 18.39 -5.08 34.01
CA GLU A 7 17.78 -5.53 32.77
C GLU A 7 16.41 -6.11 33.14
N LEU A 8 15.36 -5.32 32.93
CA LEU A 8 13.99 -5.81 32.97
C LEU A 8 13.89 -6.87 31.88
N SER A 9 13.82 -8.14 32.31
CA SER A 9 13.54 -9.23 31.39
C SER A 9 12.25 -8.90 30.64
N LEU A 10 12.32 -8.86 29.32
CA LEU A 10 11.18 -8.71 28.42
C LEU A 10 10.39 -10.04 28.31
N ASP A 11 10.69 -11.02 29.15
CA ASP A 11 10.00 -12.31 29.19
C ASP A 11 8.50 -12.12 29.46
N ASP A 12 7.75 -12.27 28.38
CA ASP A 12 6.37 -12.74 28.29
C ASP A 12 5.26 -12.00 29.03
N GLN A 13 5.51 -10.82 29.60
CA GLN A 13 4.43 -9.93 29.99
C GLN A 13 3.85 -9.21 28.77
N ARG A 14 3.29 -9.97 27.80
CA ARG A 14 2.32 -9.39 26.87
C ARG A 14 1.10 -9.05 27.73
N PRO A 15 0.81 -7.76 28.01
CA PRO A 15 -0.40 -7.42 28.73
C PRO A 15 -1.59 -8.03 27.97
N PRO A 16 -2.63 -8.51 28.66
CA PRO A 16 -3.81 -9.02 28.00
C PRO A 16 -4.36 -7.91 27.08
N LEU A 17 -4.24 -8.12 25.77
CA LEU A 17 -4.72 -7.18 24.78
C LEU A 17 -6.24 -7.29 24.74
N ALA A 18 -6.92 -6.18 24.97
CA ALA A 18 -8.36 -6.07 24.80
C ALA A 18 -8.65 -5.13 23.63
N LEU A 19 -9.55 -5.55 22.73
CA LEU A 19 -10.05 -4.67 21.70
C LEU A 19 -11.17 -3.79 22.29
N VAL A 20 -11.06 -2.49 22.06
CA VAL A 20 -11.94 -1.49 22.64
C VAL A 20 -12.39 -0.53 21.54
N ARG A 21 -13.71 -0.34 21.43
CA ARG A 21 -14.29 0.67 20.55
C ARG A 21 -14.36 2.00 21.29
N ILE A 22 -13.75 3.01 20.68
CA ILE A 22 -13.80 4.40 21.10
C ILE A 22 -14.78 5.12 20.16
N SER A 23 -15.79 5.79 20.73
CA SER A 23 -16.79 6.55 19.95
C SER A 23 -17.00 7.94 20.55
N GLY A 24 -17.01 8.96 19.68
CA GLY A 24 -17.08 10.38 20.06
C GLY A 24 -17.05 11.26 18.81
N ASN A 25 -17.28 12.57 18.98
CA ASN A 25 -17.22 13.54 17.89
C ASN A 25 -15.76 13.94 17.62
N PHE A 26 -15.04 13.10 16.87
CA PHE A 26 -13.66 13.39 16.51
C PHE A 26 -13.62 14.25 15.24
N LEU A 27 -13.38 15.55 15.41
CA LEU A 27 -13.11 16.44 14.30
C LEU A 27 -11.62 16.36 13.96
N PHE A 28 -11.27 15.49 13.00
CA PHE A 28 -9.89 15.35 12.54
C PHE A 28 -9.63 16.25 11.34
N ASP A 29 -9.01 17.43 11.53
CA ASP A 29 -7.99 17.92 10.58
C ASP A 29 -7.21 19.18 11.04
N PRO A 30 -5.85 19.18 11.00
CA PRO A 30 -4.95 18.05 11.21
C PRO A 30 -4.78 17.77 12.71
N ALA A 31 -4.98 16.53 13.14
CA ALA A 31 -4.93 16.17 14.56
C ALA A 31 -3.48 15.94 15.07
N THR A 32 -3.15 16.62 16.16
CA THR A 32 -1.92 16.47 16.92
C THR A 32 -2.12 15.54 18.12
N TYR A 33 -1.03 15.11 18.76
CA TYR A 33 -1.08 14.33 20.00
C TYR A 33 -2.00 14.95 21.07
N ILE A 34 -2.03 16.28 21.18
CA ILE A 34 -2.82 17.00 22.17
C ILE A 34 -4.32 16.84 21.87
N ASP A 35 -4.70 16.87 20.59
CA ASP A 35 -6.09 16.68 20.16
C ASP A 35 -6.60 15.28 20.53
N PHE A 36 -5.75 14.25 20.35
CA PHE A 36 -6.06 12.88 20.77
C PHE A 36 -6.24 12.77 22.28
N LYS A 37 -5.31 13.34 23.07
CA LYS A 37 -5.38 13.29 24.53
C LYS A 37 -6.62 14.01 25.05
N SER A 38 -6.88 15.20 24.54
CA SER A 38 -8.01 16.03 24.95
C SER A 38 -9.33 15.37 24.57
N ALA A 39 -9.42 14.77 23.37
CA ALA A 39 -10.60 14.02 22.96
C ALA A 39 -10.88 12.84 23.90
N LEU A 40 -9.86 12.06 24.29
CA LEU A 40 -10.02 10.95 25.25
C LEU A 40 -10.49 11.42 26.63
N GLU A 41 -10.05 12.58 27.08
CA GLU A 41 -10.44 13.18 28.36
C GLU A 41 -11.86 13.80 28.30
N ALA A 42 -12.30 14.29 27.14
CA ALA A 42 -13.54 15.06 26.93
C ALA A 42 -14.83 14.21 26.81
N ALA A 43 -14.89 13.06 27.47
CA ALA A 43 -16.01 12.11 27.46
C ALA A 43 -16.14 11.29 26.15
N VAL A 44 -15.25 10.31 26.00
CA VAL A 44 -15.37 9.24 25.01
C VAL A 44 -16.09 8.05 25.63
N THR A 45 -16.99 7.42 24.88
CA THR A 45 -17.53 6.11 25.26
C THR A 45 -16.54 5.03 24.86
N VAL A 46 -16.07 4.29 25.85
CA VAL A 46 -15.11 3.20 25.72
C VAL A 46 -15.84 1.91 26.04
N ALA A 47 -15.95 0.99 25.07
CA ALA A 47 -16.62 -0.29 25.27
C ALA A 47 -15.76 -1.45 24.73
N PRO A 48 -15.65 -2.57 25.46
CA PRO A 48 -14.99 -3.76 24.93
C PRO A 48 -15.74 -4.26 23.68
N CYS A 49 -15.01 -4.67 22.66
CA CYS A 49 -15.60 -5.32 21.50
C CYS A 49 -14.82 -6.59 21.13
N PRO A 50 -15.51 -7.61 20.60
CA PRO A 50 -14.87 -8.84 20.17
C PRO A 50 -14.00 -8.59 18.93
N TRP A 51 -12.96 -9.42 18.77
CA TRP A 51 -11.93 -9.26 17.72
C TRP A 51 -12.46 -9.39 16.30
N ASP A 52 -13.58 -10.08 16.12
CA ASP A 52 -14.32 -10.21 14.86
C ASP A 52 -14.91 -8.87 14.37
N GLN A 53 -15.14 -7.91 15.27
CA GLN A 53 -15.59 -6.56 14.95
C GLN A 53 -14.45 -5.61 14.57
N LEU A 54 -13.19 -6.09 14.57
CA LEU A 54 -12.07 -5.34 14.03
C LEU A 54 -12.20 -5.27 12.50
N ALA A 55 -13.03 -4.36 12.03
CA ALA A 55 -13.21 -4.06 10.63
C ALA A 55 -12.01 -3.23 10.13
N ILE A 56 -10.93 -3.90 9.75
CA ILE A 56 -9.91 -3.26 8.91
C ILE A 56 -10.57 -3.05 7.56
N ALA A 57 -10.81 -1.79 7.20
CA ALA A 57 -11.34 -1.47 5.87
C ALA A 57 -10.41 -2.13 4.83
N PRO A 58 -10.93 -3.02 3.97
CA PRO A 58 -10.09 -3.67 2.98
C PRO A 58 -9.47 -2.57 2.09
N PRO A 59 -8.19 -2.72 1.69
CA PRO A 59 -7.56 -1.76 0.81
C PRO A 59 -8.44 -1.60 -0.44
N GLN A 60 -8.66 -0.36 -0.87
CA GLN A 60 -9.42 -0.11 -2.08
C GLN A 60 -8.61 -0.61 -3.28
N THR A 61 -8.94 -1.80 -3.76
CA THR A 61 -8.35 -2.41 -4.94
C THR A 61 -9.24 -2.18 -6.15
N LYS A 62 -8.63 -1.83 -7.27
CA LYS A 62 -9.30 -1.68 -8.56
C LYS A 62 -8.71 -2.68 -9.53
N HIS A 63 -9.56 -3.51 -10.12
CA HIS A 63 -9.18 -4.39 -11.22
C HIS A 63 -9.19 -3.62 -12.54
N LEU A 64 -8.15 -3.82 -13.34
CA LEU A 64 -8.01 -3.22 -14.67
C LEU A 64 -7.66 -4.33 -15.67
N THR A 65 -8.32 -4.28 -16.81
CA THR A 65 -8.00 -5.14 -17.97
C THR A 65 -7.61 -4.24 -19.13
N THR A 66 -6.44 -4.47 -19.73
CA THR A 66 -5.98 -3.74 -20.92
C THR A 66 -5.41 -4.72 -21.95
N VAL A 67 -5.24 -4.25 -23.19
CA VAL A 67 -4.57 -4.99 -24.26
C VAL A 67 -3.42 -4.14 -24.79
N GLU A 68 -2.19 -4.53 -24.49
CA GLU A 68 -0.98 -3.82 -24.88
C GLU A 68 -0.22 -4.55 -26.00
N ALA A 69 0.52 -3.79 -26.81
CA ALA A 69 1.35 -4.35 -27.87
C ALA A 69 2.67 -4.97 -27.34
N SER A 70 3.06 -4.67 -26.11
CA SER A 70 4.32 -5.16 -25.51
C SER A 70 4.24 -5.21 -24.00
N LEU A 71 4.98 -6.14 -23.38
CA LEU A 71 5.11 -6.31 -21.92
C LEU A 71 6.13 -5.35 -21.27
N ARG A 72 6.45 -4.24 -21.92
CA ARG A 72 7.45 -3.30 -21.39
C ARG A 72 6.89 -2.53 -20.20
N LEU A 73 7.74 -2.27 -19.21
CA LEU A 73 7.39 -1.56 -17.98
C LEU A 73 6.74 -0.20 -18.26
N ASP A 74 7.26 0.57 -19.21
CA ASP A 74 6.70 1.88 -19.58
C ASP A 74 5.27 1.80 -20.13
N VAL A 75 5.01 0.79 -20.96
CA VAL A 75 3.70 0.54 -21.57
C VAL A 75 2.70 0.04 -20.52
N VAL A 76 3.09 -0.97 -19.74
CA VAL A 76 2.24 -1.59 -18.71
C VAL A 76 1.91 -0.59 -17.59
N ALA A 77 2.92 0.15 -17.10
CA ALA A 77 2.71 1.14 -16.05
C ALA A 77 1.87 2.33 -16.54
N SER A 78 2.02 2.76 -17.80
CA SER A 78 1.16 3.80 -18.39
C SER A 78 -0.32 3.40 -18.34
N ALA A 79 -0.64 2.17 -18.77
CA ALA A 79 -2.01 1.65 -18.76
C ALA A 79 -2.55 1.42 -17.33
N GLY A 80 -1.74 0.86 -16.42
CA GLY A 80 -2.17 0.56 -15.06
C GLY A 80 -2.32 1.80 -14.15
N PHE A 81 -1.46 2.81 -14.31
CA PHE A 81 -1.52 4.02 -13.49
C PHE A 81 -2.36 5.15 -14.10
N GLY A 82 -2.68 5.07 -15.40
CA GLY A 82 -3.41 6.11 -16.13
C GLY A 82 -2.57 7.36 -16.37
N LEU A 83 -1.26 7.19 -16.59
CA LEU A 83 -0.31 8.27 -16.84
C LEU A 83 0.20 8.19 -18.28
N SER A 84 0.61 9.31 -18.86
CA SER A 84 1.21 9.30 -20.21
C SER A 84 2.50 8.48 -20.23
N ARG A 85 2.78 7.84 -21.37
CA ARG A 85 4.01 7.05 -21.57
C ARG A 85 5.29 7.88 -21.38
N SER A 86 5.28 9.15 -21.80
CA SER A 86 6.41 10.07 -21.60
C SER A 86 6.72 10.30 -20.13
N LYS A 87 5.69 10.56 -19.32
CA LYS A 87 5.81 10.79 -17.87
C LYS A 87 6.27 9.55 -17.12
N ILE A 88 5.76 8.37 -17.50
CA ILE A 88 6.21 7.11 -16.92
C ILE A 88 7.67 6.83 -17.25
N SER A 89 8.09 7.01 -18.50
CA SER A 89 9.48 6.79 -18.90
C SER A 89 10.44 7.72 -18.15
N GLU A 90 10.06 8.98 -17.94
CA GLU A 90 10.82 9.92 -17.10
C GLU A 90 10.94 9.42 -15.66
N TRP A 91 9.84 8.94 -15.07
CA TRP A 91 9.80 8.43 -13.70
C TRP A 91 10.58 7.14 -13.49
N ILE A 92 10.62 6.28 -14.52
CA ILE A 92 11.45 5.09 -14.54
C ILE A 92 12.92 5.53 -14.52
N SER A 93 13.33 6.40 -15.44
CA SER A 93 14.72 6.90 -15.54
C SER A 93 15.16 7.64 -14.27
N SER A 94 14.27 8.39 -13.61
CA SER A 94 14.56 9.09 -12.35
C SER A 94 14.54 8.19 -11.10
N GLY A 95 14.24 6.89 -11.25
CA GLY A 95 14.24 5.92 -10.15
C GLY A 95 13.03 6.02 -9.21
N MET A 96 11.95 6.69 -9.63
CA MET A 96 10.71 6.80 -8.86
C MET A 96 9.86 5.51 -8.90
N VAL A 97 10.10 4.66 -9.89
CA VAL A 97 9.39 3.39 -10.09
C VAL A 97 10.23 2.23 -9.54
N ARG A 98 9.56 1.35 -8.79
CA ARG A 98 10.14 0.10 -8.30
C ARG A 98 9.39 -1.09 -8.86
N VAL A 99 10.12 -2.14 -9.23
CA VAL A 99 9.57 -3.45 -9.58
C VAL A 99 10.10 -4.46 -8.58
N ASN A 100 9.23 -5.21 -7.93
CA ASN A 100 9.60 -6.19 -6.90
C ASN A 100 10.55 -5.59 -5.86
N TRP A 101 10.24 -4.38 -5.38
CA TRP A 101 11.03 -3.60 -4.40
C TRP A 101 12.37 -3.05 -4.89
N HIS A 102 12.81 -3.39 -6.11
CA HIS A 102 14.04 -2.88 -6.71
C HIS A 102 13.77 -1.66 -7.59
N VAL A 103 14.65 -0.67 -7.55
CA VAL A 103 14.58 0.50 -8.43
C VAL A 103 14.98 0.07 -9.84
N VAL A 104 14.08 0.25 -10.80
CA VAL A 104 14.33 -0.07 -12.22
C VAL A 104 14.38 1.22 -13.02
N GLN A 105 15.50 1.46 -13.69
CA GLN A 105 15.72 2.64 -14.54
C GLN A 105 15.65 2.34 -16.04
N HIS A 106 15.23 1.13 -16.41
CA HIS A 106 15.16 0.69 -17.80
C HIS A 106 13.69 0.55 -18.25
N PRO A 107 13.15 1.49 -19.05
CA PRO A 107 11.75 1.45 -19.53
C PRO A 107 11.39 0.19 -20.30
N ARG A 108 12.39 -0.43 -20.93
CA ARG A 108 12.25 -1.66 -21.72
C ARG A 108 12.16 -2.94 -20.88
N TYR A 109 12.26 -2.84 -19.55
CA TYR A 109 12.16 -3.99 -18.67
C TYR A 109 10.87 -4.77 -18.97
N ALA A 110 11.00 -6.06 -19.24
CA ALA A 110 9.86 -6.92 -19.55
C ALA A 110 9.20 -7.37 -18.25
N VAL A 111 7.97 -6.95 -18.04
CA VAL A 111 7.15 -7.26 -16.87
C VAL A 111 6.62 -8.69 -16.96
N LYS A 112 6.59 -9.38 -15.82
CA LYS A 112 6.09 -10.75 -15.69
C LYS A 112 4.81 -10.80 -14.87
N VAL A 113 4.13 -11.94 -14.95
CA VAL A 113 3.03 -12.26 -14.04
C VAL A 113 3.53 -12.20 -12.60
N ASN A 114 2.71 -11.65 -11.70
CA ASN A 114 3.00 -11.39 -10.29
C ASN A 114 4.06 -10.31 -10.01
N ASP A 115 4.53 -9.56 -11.01
CA ASP A 115 5.41 -8.42 -10.74
C ASP A 115 4.64 -7.31 -9.99
N LEU A 116 5.26 -6.81 -8.91
CA LEU A 116 4.77 -5.70 -8.12
C LEU A 116 5.43 -4.39 -8.56
N ILE A 117 4.69 -3.53 -9.24
CA ILE A 117 5.13 -2.22 -9.68
C ILE A 117 4.63 -1.18 -8.68
N THR A 118 5.54 -0.45 -8.04
CA THR A 118 5.20 0.60 -7.07
C THR A 118 5.72 1.95 -7.53
N ILE A 119 4.87 2.97 -7.44
CA ILE A 119 5.22 4.35 -7.74
C ILE A 119 4.88 5.21 -6.53
N ARG A 120 5.89 5.95 -6.04
CA ARG A 120 5.73 6.82 -4.86
C ARG A 120 4.59 7.83 -5.11
N GLY A 121 3.60 7.84 -4.22
CA GLY A 121 2.44 8.75 -4.28
C GLY A 121 1.34 8.36 -5.28
N LYS A 122 1.46 7.24 -6.01
CA LYS A 122 0.41 6.77 -6.95
C LYS A 122 -0.18 5.39 -6.61
N GLY A 123 0.46 4.66 -5.73
CA GLY A 123 0.03 3.35 -5.24
C GLY A 123 0.86 2.21 -5.81
N LYS A 124 0.29 1.01 -5.74
CA LYS A 124 0.89 -0.25 -6.19
C LYS A 124 0.05 -0.85 -7.31
N LEU A 125 0.72 -1.54 -8.23
CA LEU A 125 0.12 -2.24 -9.37
C LEU A 125 0.71 -3.64 -9.42
N VAL A 126 -0.15 -4.66 -9.37
CA VAL A 126 0.23 -6.07 -9.48
C VAL A 126 -0.28 -6.61 -10.80
N ILE A 127 0.55 -7.34 -11.54
CA ILE A 127 0.13 -8.04 -12.75
C ILE A 127 -0.42 -9.41 -12.36
N GLN A 128 -1.71 -9.65 -12.59
CA GLN A 128 -2.36 -10.90 -12.23
C GLN A 128 -2.25 -11.95 -13.34
N GLU A 129 -2.50 -11.56 -14.59
CA GLU A 129 -2.46 -12.48 -15.72
C GLU A 129 -1.98 -11.80 -17.00
N ILE A 130 -1.29 -12.56 -17.85
CA ILE A 130 -0.82 -12.15 -19.17
C ILE A 130 -1.26 -13.21 -20.19
N GLN A 131 -2.16 -12.84 -21.10
CA GLN A 131 -2.63 -13.70 -22.19
C GLN A 131 -2.20 -13.15 -23.54
N THR A 132 -1.82 -14.03 -24.47
CA THR A 132 -1.48 -13.62 -25.84
C THR A 132 -2.69 -13.81 -26.76
N THR A 133 -3.05 -12.76 -27.49
CA THR A 133 -4.17 -12.76 -28.44
C THR A 133 -3.74 -13.25 -29.83
N LYS A 134 -4.72 -13.67 -30.65
CA LYS A 134 -4.50 -14.11 -32.05
C LYS A 134 -3.78 -13.07 -32.94
N LYS A 135 -3.82 -11.79 -32.56
CA LYS A 135 -3.15 -10.68 -33.27
C LYS A 135 -1.79 -10.29 -32.64
N ASN A 136 -1.16 -11.20 -31.89
CA ASN A 136 0.13 -11.01 -31.24
C ASN A 136 0.19 -9.81 -30.28
N ARG A 137 -0.94 -9.47 -29.65
CA ARG A 137 -1.02 -8.48 -28.54
C ARG A 137 -1.20 -9.18 -27.21
N TYR A 138 -0.81 -8.53 -26.12
CA TYR A 138 -0.90 -9.03 -24.77
C TYR A 138 -2.12 -8.45 -24.06
N ARG A 139 -3.08 -9.30 -23.68
CA ARG A 139 -4.15 -8.95 -22.76
C ARG A 139 -3.61 -9.10 -21.33
N LEU A 140 -3.73 -8.04 -20.54
CA LEU A 140 -3.19 -7.94 -19.20
C LEU A 140 -4.33 -7.76 -18.22
N GLU A 141 -4.34 -8.58 -17.18
CA GLU A 141 -5.17 -8.36 -16.00
C GLU A 141 -4.28 -7.85 -14.87
N MET A 142 -4.69 -6.74 -14.27
CA MET A 142 -3.88 -6.04 -13.28
C MET A 142 -4.76 -5.56 -12.13
N GLU A 143 -4.16 -5.49 -10.95
CA GLU A 143 -4.81 -5.00 -9.75
C GLU A 143 -4.06 -3.78 -9.21
N ARG A 144 -4.78 -2.69 -9.01
CA ARG A 144 -4.24 -1.45 -8.48
C ARG A 144 -4.75 -1.22 -7.06
N SER A 145 -3.85 -1.07 -6.10
CA SER A 145 -4.15 -0.61 -4.74
C SER A 145 -3.58 0.79 -4.50
N ARG A 146 -4.32 1.63 -3.77
CA ARG A 146 -3.87 2.95 -3.31
C ARG A 146 -3.56 2.94 -1.83
#